data_AF-A0A7K1JUX0-F1
#
_entry.id   AF-A0A7K1JUX0-F1
#
_cell.length_a   1.000
_cell.length_b   1.000
_cell.length_c   1.000
_cell.angle_alpha   90.00
_cell.angle_beta   90.00
_cell.angle_gamma   90.00
#
_symmetry.space_group_name_H-M   'P 1'
#
loop_
_entity.id
_entity.type
_entity.pdbx_description
1 polymer ?
#
loop_
_entity_poly.entity_id
_entity_poly.type
_entity_poly.pdbx_seq_one_letter_code
_entity_poly.pdbx_strand_id
1 'polypeptide(L)'
;MSGDKSGEPAIEGAAEGEPDATPSSADQTGSRRTEADDAGPSLVRRSVAGLGVGFAAAAAIAAIVLMILAIVLRPATDLISARTTLASWLVLVAAAVVLVGTAARPKLRTGGRSTLAGVVGVEMIVVAAVVVPLWLGGFFDDLGISRFVDTTGVTVLWRAAILTVLSAVVIGAAVALFKHKVPLYAVISAFVVAVLVISAVCCWATERYRSSVWYPSLTAIAATPAAVPDALGVVRYKLRPELGPRAASTDTADIYPVGNGFVTYEDNEVVAYDGPTGVVRWRATGFGTLESDAGHSMLRSVNVAWRDRDDRVGIVVLLVGGGLVALDGSSGKVLWRRQYDGDYPKVTGWVDALAIATRISTGPVDDKTRLDSLDPRTGQVRWSRELSCSTNLSEGVSGQFISNECGSRQSSLVDAYTGNILGETDHGWLDVSADNDVYVTEPATVYKWPDAKDVTSVIDSTGHVIDKITGAIPVGRAFDGYLLLSTVGQIPVLRNYRTHESAPLRLAPFRDPYFTDAAWLQHRLVINTGRRAAGDPMPLHVLDPARVDAEPITSPSPCGANRAVEQIKAVPGAVVASCGGGDDVAPLIVGLTSPG
;
A
#
# COMPACT_ATOMS: atom_id res chain seq x y z
N MET A 1 15.76 33.74 37.78
CA MET A 1 16.98 33.19 38.41
C MET A 1 17.99 32.98 37.30
N SER A 2 18.90 33.94 37.20
CA SER A 2 19.90 34.16 36.16
C SER A 2 21.26 34.05 36.84
N GLY A 3 22.17 33.26 36.28
CA GLY A 3 23.58 33.24 36.66
C GLY A 3 24.34 34.11 35.66
N ASP A 4 24.72 35.30 36.14
CA ASP A 4 25.26 36.41 35.36
C ASP A 4 26.80 36.40 35.32
N LYS A 5 27.32 37.22 34.40
CA LYS A 5 28.71 37.46 33.98
C LYS A 5 29.65 38.03 35.05
N SER A 6 30.92 38.15 34.62
CA SER A 6 32.02 39.04 35.05
C SER A 6 33.14 38.35 35.83
N GLY A 7 34.44 38.61 35.61
CA GLY A 7 35.10 39.60 34.76
C GLY A 7 36.62 39.41 34.69
N GLU A 8 37.23 40.08 33.72
CA GLU A 8 38.63 40.57 33.68
C GLU A 8 38.92 41.55 34.86
N PRO A 9 40.16 42.04 35.15
CA PRO A 9 41.22 42.42 34.18
C PRO A 9 42.71 42.34 34.64
N ALA A 10 43.59 42.87 33.78
CA ALA A 10 44.79 43.71 34.04
C ALA A 10 46.16 43.01 34.31
N ILE A 11 47.35 43.51 33.94
CA ILE A 11 47.94 44.53 33.01
C ILE A 11 49.49 44.47 33.28
N GLU A 12 50.32 45.03 32.38
CA GLU A 12 51.74 45.48 32.55
C GLU A 12 52.89 44.44 32.52
N GLY A 13 54.04 44.69 31.86
CA GLY A 13 54.50 45.86 31.10
C GLY A 13 55.99 45.75 30.67
N ALA A 14 56.34 46.59 29.67
CA ALA A 14 57.60 47.33 29.34
C ALA A 14 59.00 46.64 29.43
N ALA A 15 60.08 47.02 28.75
CA ALA A 15 60.50 48.21 27.97
C ALA A 15 61.76 47.83 27.12
N GLU A 16 61.93 48.38 25.90
CA GLU A 16 62.91 49.43 25.48
C GLU A 16 64.33 49.00 25.04
N GLY A 17 64.79 49.55 23.91
CA GLY A 17 66.19 49.61 23.49
C GLY A 17 66.45 49.74 21.98
N GLU A 18 66.45 50.98 21.46
CA GLU A 18 67.11 51.43 20.20
C GLU A 18 68.49 52.09 20.58
N PRO A 19 69.41 52.57 19.69
CA PRO A 19 69.38 52.66 18.22
C PRO A 19 70.72 52.42 17.45
N ASP A 20 70.62 52.55 16.12
CA ASP A 20 71.44 53.43 15.25
C ASP A 20 72.44 52.88 14.18
N ALA A 21 72.45 53.63 13.06
CA ALA A 21 73.47 53.83 12.02
C ALA A 21 73.55 52.91 10.76
N THR A 22 73.00 53.42 9.64
CA THR A 22 73.54 53.34 8.25
C THR A 22 74.68 54.38 8.03
N PRO A 23 75.46 54.45 6.91
CA PRO A 23 75.29 53.84 5.57
C PRO A 23 76.59 53.32 4.87
N SER A 24 76.46 52.73 3.67
CA SER A 24 77.25 53.04 2.44
C SER A 24 77.75 51.85 1.59
N SER A 25 77.47 51.98 0.28
CA SER A 25 78.23 51.54 -0.91
C SER A 25 78.06 50.13 -1.51
N ALA A 26 77.55 50.18 -2.75
CA ALA A 26 78.09 49.58 -3.98
C ALA A 26 78.20 48.05 -4.13
N ASP A 27 77.24 47.54 -4.90
CA ASP A 27 77.44 46.91 -6.22
C ASP A 27 78.00 45.47 -6.34
N GLN A 28 77.33 44.77 -7.28
CA GLN A 28 77.76 43.60 -8.04
C GLN A 28 77.63 42.15 -7.49
N THR A 29 76.49 41.56 -7.90
CA THR A 29 76.37 40.31 -8.68
C THR A 29 76.94 38.99 -8.12
N GLY A 30 76.03 38.06 -7.82
CA GLY A 30 76.35 36.66 -7.60
C GLY A 30 75.10 35.79 -7.49
N SER A 31 74.48 35.50 -8.62
CA SER A 31 73.36 34.57 -8.81
C SER A 31 73.53 33.24 -8.05
N ARG A 32 72.62 32.97 -7.10
CA ARG A 32 72.23 31.61 -6.72
C ARG A 32 70.77 31.62 -6.28
N ARG A 33 69.86 31.56 -7.26
CA ARG A 33 68.44 31.24 -7.01
C ARG A 33 68.37 29.74 -6.71
N THR A 34 67.98 29.42 -5.48
CA THR A 34 67.56 28.09 -5.07
C THR A 34 66.28 27.71 -5.83
N GLU A 35 66.42 26.70 -6.68
CA GLU A 35 65.38 26.01 -7.41
C GLU A 35 64.65 25.07 -6.42
N ALA A 36 63.66 25.57 -5.69
CA ALA A 36 62.89 24.72 -4.76
C ALA A 36 61.39 25.09 -4.58
N ASP A 37 60.90 26.25 -5.03
CA ASP A 37 59.53 26.69 -4.68
C ASP A 37 58.46 26.60 -5.78
N ASP A 38 58.78 26.19 -7.02
CA ASP A 38 57.79 26.20 -8.13
C ASP A 38 57.10 24.85 -8.42
N ALA A 39 57.35 23.79 -7.63
CA ALA A 39 56.76 22.46 -7.87
C ALA A 39 55.36 22.25 -7.23
N GLY A 40 54.92 23.12 -6.32
CA GLY A 40 53.76 22.87 -5.45
C GLY A 40 52.37 22.86 -6.12
N PRO A 41 51.99 23.83 -6.97
CA PRO A 41 50.60 23.95 -7.43
C PRO A 41 50.23 23.04 -8.61
N SER A 42 51.21 22.72 -9.47
CA SER A 42 50.97 22.02 -10.74
C SER A 42 50.89 20.50 -10.59
N LEU A 43 51.63 19.94 -9.63
CA LEU A 43 51.64 18.50 -9.30
C LEU A 43 50.41 18.09 -8.49
N VAL A 44 49.97 18.95 -7.57
CA VAL A 44 48.72 18.79 -6.82
C VAL A 44 47.52 18.84 -7.77
N ARG A 45 47.45 19.83 -8.68
CA ARG A 45 46.37 19.92 -9.70
C ARG A 45 46.34 18.73 -10.66
N ARG A 46 47.50 18.20 -11.08
CA ARG A 46 47.60 16.99 -11.92
C ARG A 46 47.08 15.74 -11.21
N SER A 47 47.39 15.62 -9.92
CA SER A 47 46.98 14.49 -9.09
C SER A 47 45.47 14.51 -8.83
N VAL A 48 44.90 15.70 -8.52
CA VAL A 48 43.46 15.90 -8.32
C VAL A 48 42.64 15.60 -9.59
N ALA A 49 43.11 16.06 -10.76
CA ALA A 49 42.43 15.76 -12.02
C ALA A 49 42.42 14.26 -12.35
N GLY A 50 43.48 13.53 -11.98
CA GLY A 50 43.55 12.08 -12.18
C GLY A 50 42.66 11.25 -11.28
N LEU A 51 42.59 11.65 -10.01
CA LEU A 51 41.67 11.08 -9.04
C LEU A 51 40.22 11.18 -9.56
N GLY A 52 39.85 12.32 -10.16
CA GLY A 52 38.50 12.50 -10.67
C GLY A 52 38.15 11.67 -11.92
N VAL A 53 39.07 11.43 -12.87
CA VAL A 53 38.78 10.56 -14.03
C VAL A 53 38.56 9.11 -13.59
N GLY A 54 39.44 8.60 -12.74
CA GLY A 54 39.35 7.23 -12.24
C GLY A 54 38.07 7.01 -11.44
N PHE A 55 37.71 7.99 -10.60
CA PHE A 55 36.46 7.96 -9.84
C PHE A 55 35.22 7.98 -10.74
N ALA A 56 35.17 8.87 -11.75
CA ALA A 56 34.02 8.95 -12.66
C ALA A 56 33.80 7.67 -13.47
N ALA A 57 34.87 7.04 -13.97
CA ALA A 57 34.77 5.76 -14.67
C ALA A 57 34.32 4.61 -13.74
N ALA A 58 34.88 4.55 -12.52
CA ALA A 58 34.48 3.58 -11.51
C ALA A 58 33.01 3.71 -11.14
N ALA A 59 32.55 4.94 -10.91
CA ALA A 59 31.18 5.23 -10.54
C ALA A 59 30.18 4.87 -11.66
N ALA A 60 30.50 5.14 -12.94
CA ALA A 60 29.66 4.75 -14.07
C ALA A 60 29.57 3.22 -14.24
N ILE A 61 30.68 2.49 -14.07
CA ILE A 61 30.68 1.01 -14.13
C ILE A 61 29.92 0.42 -12.94
N ALA A 62 30.17 0.92 -11.74
CA ALA A 62 29.48 0.46 -10.53
C ALA A 62 27.97 0.65 -10.67
N ALA A 63 27.51 1.78 -11.21
CA ALA A 63 26.10 2.00 -11.49
C ALA A 63 25.53 0.94 -12.44
N ILE A 64 26.17 0.68 -13.60
CA ILE A 64 25.70 -0.35 -14.54
C ILE A 64 25.61 -1.72 -13.87
N VAL A 65 26.64 -2.11 -13.10
CA VAL A 65 26.67 -3.41 -12.39
C VAL A 65 25.54 -3.50 -11.37
N LEU A 66 25.37 -2.48 -10.51
CA LEU A 66 24.31 -2.46 -9.50
C LEU A 66 22.93 -2.56 -10.12
N MET A 67 22.72 -1.94 -11.28
CA MET A 67 21.44 -1.94 -12.00
C MET A 67 21.14 -3.30 -12.61
N ILE A 68 22.14 -3.95 -13.23
CA ILE A 68 22.00 -5.33 -13.72
C ILE A 68 21.73 -6.26 -12.55
N LEU A 69 22.46 -6.13 -11.44
CA LEU A 69 22.24 -6.94 -10.23
C LEU A 69 20.83 -6.74 -9.67
N ALA A 70 20.36 -5.49 -9.64
CA ALA A 70 19.04 -5.13 -9.15
C ALA A 70 17.91 -5.73 -10.01
N ILE A 71 18.09 -5.82 -11.34
CA ILE A 71 17.15 -6.52 -12.23
C ILE A 71 17.20 -8.03 -11.99
N VAL A 72 18.40 -8.62 -11.93
CA VAL A 72 18.60 -10.08 -11.88
C VAL A 72 18.22 -10.68 -10.53
N LEU A 73 18.49 -9.97 -9.43
CA LEU A 73 18.23 -10.46 -8.07
C LEU A 73 16.82 -10.16 -7.56
N ARG A 74 16.00 -9.42 -8.34
CA ARG A 74 14.65 -9.07 -7.94
C ARG A 74 13.79 -10.34 -7.85
N PRO A 75 13.15 -10.62 -6.70
CA PRO A 75 12.26 -11.76 -6.57
C PRO A 75 11.02 -11.55 -7.43
N ALA A 76 10.48 -12.63 -7.97
CA ALA A 76 9.20 -12.59 -8.69
C ALA A 76 8.03 -12.08 -7.81
N THR A 77 8.19 -12.13 -6.49
CA THR A 77 7.19 -11.65 -5.52
C THR A 77 7.15 -10.13 -5.40
N ASP A 78 8.20 -9.40 -5.83
CA ASP A 78 8.28 -7.94 -5.66
C ASP A 78 7.90 -7.24 -6.97
N LEU A 79 6.78 -6.53 -6.98
CA LEU A 79 6.20 -5.84 -8.13
C LEU A 79 6.35 -4.31 -8.01
N ILE A 80 7.40 -3.78 -8.64
CA ILE A 80 7.73 -2.36 -8.68
C ILE A 80 7.03 -1.69 -9.88
N SER A 81 6.59 -0.44 -9.71
CA SER A 81 5.91 0.33 -10.75
C SER A 81 6.76 0.54 -12.02
N ALA A 82 6.07 0.70 -13.15
CA ALA A 82 6.70 0.89 -14.46
C ALA A 82 7.53 2.18 -14.54
N ARG A 83 7.14 3.25 -13.83
CA ARG A 83 7.89 4.51 -13.78
C ARG A 83 9.27 4.33 -13.15
N THR A 84 9.34 3.59 -12.04
CA THR A 84 10.61 3.23 -11.41
C THR A 84 11.47 2.41 -12.37
N THR A 85 10.86 1.48 -13.11
CA THR A 85 11.54 0.69 -14.15
C THR A 85 11.97 1.54 -15.36
N LEU A 86 11.29 2.63 -15.69
CA LEU A 86 11.69 3.53 -16.77
C LEU A 86 12.85 4.44 -16.36
N ALA A 87 12.84 4.93 -15.11
CA ALA A 87 13.97 5.66 -14.53
C ALA A 87 15.26 4.82 -14.57
N SER A 88 15.16 3.51 -14.35
CA SER A 88 16.25 2.54 -14.53
C SER A 88 16.95 2.65 -15.88
N TRP A 89 16.17 2.65 -16.96
CA TRP A 89 16.71 2.70 -18.32
C TRP A 89 17.40 4.04 -18.60
N LEU A 90 16.82 5.14 -18.14
CA LEU A 90 17.41 6.47 -18.30
C LEU A 90 18.78 6.59 -17.63
N VAL A 91 18.96 5.95 -16.48
CA VAL A 91 20.22 5.96 -15.71
C VAL A 91 21.29 5.12 -16.39
N LEU A 92 20.93 3.97 -16.98
CA LEU A 92 21.85 3.17 -17.79
C LEU A 92 22.35 3.96 -19.01
N VAL A 93 21.45 4.68 -19.68
CA VAL A 93 21.80 5.56 -20.82
C VAL A 93 22.74 6.68 -20.35
N ALA A 94 22.45 7.34 -19.23
CA ALA A 94 23.31 8.39 -18.69
C ALA A 94 24.71 7.88 -18.32
N ALA A 95 24.81 6.72 -17.66
CA ALA A 95 26.09 6.09 -17.33
C ALA A 95 26.92 5.74 -18.58
N ALA A 96 26.26 5.21 -19.62
CA ALA A 96 26.90 4.92 -20.90
C ALA A 96 27.44 6.20 -21.58
N VAL A 97 26.69 7.30 -21.54
CA VAL A 97 27.13 8.60 -22.08
C VAL A 97 28.36 9.12 -21.34
N VAL A 98 28.44 8.96 -20.01
CA VAL A 98 29.63 9.32 -19.22
C VAL A 98 30.85 8.50 -19.61
N LEU A 99 30.69 7.19 -19.81
CA LEU A 99 31.78 6.31 -20.25
C LEU A 99 32.29 6.66 -21.65
N VAL A 100 31.38 6.94 -22.59
CA VAL A 100 31.74 7.36 -23.95
C VAL A 100 32.43 8.73 -23.93
N GLY A 101 31.91 9.70 -23.16
CA GLY A 101 32.50 11.04 -23.04
C GLY A 101 33.90 11.03 -22.41
N THR A 102 34.13 10.17 -21.41
CA THR A 102 35.45 10.01 -20.78
C THR A 102 36.45 9.30 -21.70
N ALA A 103 36.02 8.28 -22.46
CA ALA A 103 36.86 7.54 -23.42
C ALA A 103 37.17 8.32 -24.71
N ALA A 104 36.22 9.14 -25.22
CA ALA A 104 36.36 9.89 -26.47
C ALA A 104 37.14 11.21 -26.33
N ARG A 105 37.53 11.60 -25.12
CA ARG A 105 38.35 12.79 -24.80
C ARG A 105 39.56 13.04 -25.72
N PRO A 106 40.31 12.02 -26.20
CA PRO A 106 41.45 12.27 -27.07
C PRO A 106 41.05 12.74 -28.48
N LYS A 107 39.90 12.28 -29.01
CA LYS A 107 39.47 12.50 -30.41
C LYS A 107 38.60 13.74 -30.62
N LEU A 108 37.83 14.16 -29.62
CA LEU A 108 37.06 15.44 -29.67
C LEU A 108 37.97 16.68 -29.61
N ARG A 109 39.26 16.49 -29.30
CA ARG A 109 40.27 17.52 -29.07
C ARG A 109 40.86 18.10 -30.36
N THR A 110 40.73 17.41 -31.49
CA THR A 110 41.34 17.80 -32.78
C THR A 110 40.51 18.79 -33.60
N GLY A 111 39.28 19.13 -33.18
CA GLY A 111 38.38 19.97 -33.97
C GLY A 111 37.67 21.06 -33.19
N GLY A 112 38.38 22.06 -32.65
CA GLY A 112 37.90 23.42 -32.33
C GLY A 112 36.65 23.67 -31.46
N ARG A 113 35.84 22.66 -31.10
CA ARG A 113 34.51 22.78 -30.46
C ARG A 113 34.58 22.70 -28.92
N SER A 114 35.54 23.40 -28.32
CA SER A 114 35.77 23.36 -26.86
C SER A 114 34.68 24.05 -26.02
N THR A 115 33.87 24.92 -26.63
CA THR A 115 32.81 25.69 -25.96
C THR A 115 31.53 24.89 -25.75
N LEU A 116 31.15 24.00 -26.68
CA LEU A 116 29.94 23.17 -26.57
C LEU A 116 30.05 22.10 -25.47
N ALA A 117 31.24 21.53 -25.27
CA ALA A 117 31.51 20.58 -24.19
C ALA A 117 31.47 21.24 -22.79
N GLY A 118 31.83 22.52 -22.70
CA GLY A 118 31.75 23.30 -21.46
C GLY A 118 30.31 23.63 -21.07
N VAL A 119 29.47 24.02 -22.04
CA VAL A 119 28.06 24.36 -21.79
C VAL A 119 27.24 23.12 -21.37
N VAL A 120 27.42 21.99 -22.06
CA VAL A 120 26.75 20.72 -21.68
C VAL A 120 27.22 20.22 -20.32
N GLY A 121 28.50 20.42 -19.97
CA GLY A 121 29.03 20.09 -18.65
C GLY A 121 28.43 20.95 -17.53
N VAL A 122 28.22 22.25 -17.77
CA VAL A 122 27.62 23.17 -16.79
C VAL A 122 26.12 22.91 -16.63
N GLU A 123 25.37 22.65 -17.70
CA GLU A 123 23.95 22.28 -17.59
C GLU A 123 23.76 20.95 -16.84
N MET A 124 24.63 19.96 -17.07
CA MET A 124 24.63 18.70 -16.31
C MET A 124 24.99 18.89 -14.82
N ILE A 125 25.86 19.84 -14.50
CA ILE A 125 26.19 20.19 -13.10
C ILE A 125 25.02 20.91 -12.42
N VAL A 126 24.32 21.81 -13.12
CA VAL A 126 23.13 22.51 -12.58
C VAL A 126 21.98 21.53 -12.38
N VAL A 127 21.75 20.62 -13.33
CA VAL A 127 20.76 19.53 -13.18
C VAL A 127 21.15 18.63 -12.01
N ALA A 128 22.42 18.23 -11.88
CA ALA A 128 22.86 17.44 -10.73
C ALA A 128 22.72 18.21 -9.39
N ALA A 129 23.11 19.48 -9.31
CA ALA A 129 23.09 20.26 -8.06
C ALA A 129 21.67 20.68 -7.62
N VAL A 130 20.71 20.77 -8.54
CA VAL A 130 19.31 21.11 -8.24
C VAL A 130 18.46 19.84 -8.07
N VAL A 131 18.65 18.82 -8.91
CA VAL A 131 17.89 17.56 -8.82
C VAL A 131 18.34 16.75 -7.60
N VAL A 132 19.63 16.72 -7.24
CA VAL A 132 20.14 15.91 -6.12
C VAL A 132 19.52 16.29 -4.77
N PRO A 133 19.45 17.57 -4.32
CA PRO A 133 18.80 17.92 -3.07
C PRO A 133 17.27 17.75 -3.10
N LEU A 134 16.62 18.07 -4.23
CA LEU A 134 15.17 17.91 -4.40
C LEU A 134 14.74 16.43 -4.44
N TRP A 135 15.59 15.53 -4.92
CA TRP A 135 15.35 14.07 -4.88
C TRP A 135 15.86 13.40 -3.59
N LEU A 136 16.93 13.90 -2.97
CA LEU A 136 17.47 13.34 -1.72
C LEU A 136 16.59 13.63 -0.50
N GLY A 137 15.79 14.71 -0.52
CA GLY A 137 14.76 14.93 0.51
C GLY A 137 13.82 13.72 0.64
N GLY A 138 13.40 13.13 -0.49
CA GLY A 138 12.58 11.92 -0.53
C GLY A 138 13.35 10.59 -0.39
N PHE A 139 14.69 10.63 -0.24
CA PHE A 139 15.50 9.42 -0.02
C PHE A 139 15.16 8.75 1.31
N PHE A 140 14.70 9.52 2.30
CA PHE A 140 14.38 9.03 3.65
C PHE A 140 12.88 8.96 3.94
N ASP A 141 12.06 9.84 3.36
CA ASP A 141 10.61 9.87 3.62
C ASP A 141 9.90 8.58 3.15
N ASP A 142 10.45 7.92 2.13
CA ASP A 142 9.83 6.79 1.42
C ASP A 142 10.38 5.40 1.86
N LEU A 143 11.42 5.39 2.72
CA LEU A 143 12.01 4.13 3.20
C LEU A 143 11.02 3.31 4.02
N GLY A 144 10.15 3.99 4.78
CA GLY A 144 9.11 3.35 5.58
C GLY A 144 8.14 2.54 4.72
N ILE A 145 7.80 3.02 3.51
CA ILE A 145 6.92 2.33 2.56
C ILE A 145 7.67 1.18 1.88
N SER A 146 8.87 1.48 1.38
CA SER A 146 9.65 0.52 0.59
C SER A 146 9.91 -0.79 1.33
N ARG A 147 10.11 -0.76 2.67
CA ARG A 147 10.34 -1.97 3.48
C ARG A 147 9.20 -2.98 3.43
N PHE A 148 7.99 -2.57 3.04
CA PHE A 148 6.84 -3.45 2.87
C PHE A 148 6.78 -4.08 1.48
N VAL A 149 7.29 -3.39 0.46
CA VAL A 149 7.09 -3.75 -0.95
C VAL A 149 8.34 -4.25 -1.68
N ASP A 150 9.52 -4.04 -1.12
CA ASP A 150 10.80 -4.51 -1.68
C ASP A 150 11.60 -5.28 -0.62
N THR A 151 11.79 -6.58 -0.86
CA THR A 151 12.49 -7.48 0.05
C THR A 151 13.99 -7.54 -0.18
N THR A 152 14.45 -7.12 -1.36
CA THR A 152 15.83 -7.33 -1.79
C THR A 152 16.68 -6.08 -1.68
N GLY A 153 16.06 -4.92 -1.43
CA GLY A 153 16.71 -3.62 -1.44
C GLY A 153 17.03 -3.17 -2.85
N VAL A 154 16.33 -3.73 -3.83
CA VAL A 154 16.48 -3.38 -5.24
C VAL A 154 16.24 -1.88 -5.42
N THR A 155 15.20 -1.32 -4.81
CA THR A 155 14.88 0.12 -4.82
C THR A 155 16.00 0.96 -4.21
N VAL A 156 16.65 0.47 -3.14
CA VAL A 156 17.81 1.12 -2.52
C VAL A 156 19.04 1.06 -3.44
N LEU A 157 19.29 -0.10 -4.06
CA LEU A 157 20.36 -0.29 -5.04
C LEU A 157 20.16 0.59 -6.28
N TRP A 158 18.92 0.76 -6.76
CA TRP A 158 18.57 1.68 -7.84
C TRP A 158 18.90 3.13 -7.47
N ARG A 159 18.46 3.58 -6.29
CA ARG A 159 18.70 4.96 -5.82
C ARG A 159 20.20 5.22 -5.58
N ALA A 160 20.93 4.24 -5.04
CA ALA A 160 22.38 4.30 -4.88
C ALA A 160 23.11 4.37 -6.25
N ALA A 161 22.69 3.57 -7.23
CA ALA A 161 23.25 3.62 -8.58
C ALA A 161 23.06 5.00 -9.23
N ILE A 162 21.86 5.60 -9.10
CA ILE A 162 21.57 6.96 -9.58
C ILE A 162 22.53 7.99 -8.97
N LEU A 163 22.68 7.99 -7.64
CA LEU A 163 23.59 8.91 -6.94
C LEU A 163 25.05 8.72 -7.37
N THR A 164 25.43 7.49 -7.65
CA THR A 164 26.76 7.13 -8.13
C THR A 164 26.99 7.68 -9.55
N VAL A 165 26.02 7.55 -10.46
CA VAL A 165 26.09 8.18 -11.81
C VAL A 165 26.16 9.69 -11.73
N LEU A 166 25.36 10.32 -10.88
CA LEU A 166 25.36 11.78 -10.72
C LEU A 166 26.71 12.29 -10.21
N SER A 167 27.30 11.57 -9.23
CA SER A 167 28.65 11.84 -8.75
C SER A 167 29.69 11.69 -9.87
N ALA A 168 29.56 10.66 -10.71
CA ALA A 168 30.41 10.44 -11.87
C ALA A 168 30.34 11.59 -12.88
N VAL A 169 29.13 12.09 -13.16
CA VAL A 169 28.88 13.23 -14.06
C VAL A 169 29.54 14.49 -13.54
N VAL A 170 29.31 14.84 -12.26
CA VAL A 170 29.85 16.07 -11.64
C VAL A 170 31.37 16.05 -11.63
N ILE A 171 31.96 14.93 -11.18
CA ILE A 171 33.41 14.77 -11.11
C ILE A 171 34.01 14.71 -12.53
N GLY A 172 33.38 13.99 -13.45
CA GLY A 172 33.79 13.91 -14.85
C GLY A 172 33.80 15.27 -15.55
N ALA A 173 32.78 16.10 -15.30
CA ALA A 173 32.65 17.46 -15.82
C ALA A 173 33.67 18.41 -15.17
N ALA A 174 33.84 18.36 -13.85
CA ALA A 174 34.86 19.15 -13.13
C ALA A 174 36.26 18.86 -13.67
N VAL A 175 36.58 17.59 -13.92
CA VAL A 175 37.87 17.19 -14.49
C VAL A 175 38.01 17.62 -15.96
N ALA A 176 36.92 17.70 -16.72
CA ALA A 176 36.95 18.13 -18.13
C ALA A 176 37.42 19.60 -18.26
N LEU A 177 37.21 20.40 -17.22
CA LEU A 177 37.61 21.80 -17.16
C LEU A 177 39.11 21.99 -16.84
N PHE A 178 39.82 20.98 -16.34
CA PHE A 178 41.24 21.08 -15.97
C PHE A 178 42.20 20.54 -17.07
N LYS A 179 43.07 21.40 -17.61
CA LYS A 179 43.99 21.12 -18.73
C LYS A 179 45.29 20.40 -18.32
N HIS A 180 45.25 19.15 -17.84
CA HIS A 180 46.48 18.48 -17.38
C HIS A 180 46.66 17.03 -17.86
N LYS A 181 47.92 16.64 -18.12
CA LYS A 181 48.32 15.24 -18.36
C LYS A 181 48.39 14.53 -17.02
N VAL A 182 47.65 13.43 -16.89
CA VAL A 182 47.50 12.67 -15.66
C VAL A 182 48.30 11.37 -15.74
N PRO A 183 49.05 10.98 -14.70
CA PRO A 183 49.70 9.67 -14.65
C PRO A 183 48.70 8.51 -14.48
N LEU A 184 48.90 7.42 -15.23
CA LEU A 184 48.01 6.25 -15.28
C LEU A 184 47.79 5.58 -13.90
N TYR A 185 48.84 5.49 -13.08
CA TYR A 185 48.75 4.86 -11.76
C TYR A 185 47.80 5.61 -10.80
N ALA A 186 47.71 6.94 -10.90
CA ALA A 186 46.80 7.74 -10.08
C ALA A 186 45.33 7.50 -10.47
N VAL A 187 45.06 7.28 -11.76
CA VAL A 187 43.73 6.93 -12.27
C VAL A 187 43.32 5.53 -11.82
N ILE A 188 44.23 4.54 -11.93
CA ILE A 188 43.97 3.15 -11.53
C ILE A 188 43.76 3.07 -10.01
N SER A 189 44.59 3.72 -9.20
CA SER A 189 44.44 3.73 -7.74
C SER A 189 43.11 4.37 -7.32
N ALA A 190 42.73 5.49 -7.93
CA ALA A 190 41.45 6.14 -7.66
C ALA A 190 40.26 5.26 -8.05
N PHE A 191 40.37 4.59 -9.20
CA PHE A 191 39.36 3.65 -9.67
C PHE A 191 39.17 2.50 -8.69
N VAL A 192 40.25 1.85 -8.26
CA VAL A 192 40.19 0.72 -7.32
C VAL A 192 39.59 1.16 -5.97
N VAL A 193 40.03 2.30 -5.42
CA VAL A 193 39.50 2.83 -4.16
C VAL A 193 38.01 3.17 -4.30
N ALA A 194 37.60 3.81 -5.40
CA ALA A 194 36.20 4.15 -5.64
C ALA A 194 35.33 2.90 -5.75
N VAL A 195 35.76 1.88 -6.50
CA VAL A 195 35.04 0.61 -6.61
C VAL A 195 34.87 -0.04 -5.23
N LEU A 196 35.94 -0.15 -4.45
CA LEU A 196 35.88 -0.76 -3.12
C LEU A 196 34.93 0.01 -2.17
N VAL A 197 35.02 1.34 -2.15
CA VAL A 197 34.17 2.17 -1.29
C VAL A 197 32.70 2.08 -1.71
N ILE A 198 32.40 2.21 -3.01
CA ILE A 198 31.02 2.11 -3.53
C ILE A 198 30.44 0.73 -3.22
N SER A 199 31.19 -0.35 -3.48
CA SER A 199 30.75 -1.71 -3.19
C SER A 199 30.50 -1.94 -1.70
N ALA A 200 31.39 -1.47 -0.82
CA ALA A 200 31.23 -1.61 0.62
C ALA A 200 30.01 -0.84 1.14
N VAL A 201 29.80 0.40 0.69
CA VAL A 201 28.64 1.21 1.06
C VAL A 201 27.34 0.59 0.56
N CYS A 202 27.31 0.09 -0.69
CA CYS A 202 26.13 -0.57 -1.24
C CYS A 202 25.80 -1.87 -0.49
N CYS A 203 26.81 -2.68 -0.17
CA CYS A 203 26.65 -3.91 0.59
C CYS A 203 26.09 -3.61 1.99
N TRP A 204 26.71 -2.67 2.72
CA TRP A 204 26.25 -2.24 4.03
C TRP A 204 24.82 -1.67 4.00
N ALA A 205 24.50 -0.79 3.04
CA ALA A 205 23.17 -0.20 2.90
C ALA A 205 22.11 -1.25 2.57
N THR A 206 22.43 -2.22 1.70
CA THR A 206 21.52 -3.30 1.31
C THR A 206 21.28 -4.26 2.47
N GLU A 207 22.32 -4.64 3.20
CA GLU A 207 22.18 -5.47 4.41
C GLU A 207 21.34 -4.77 5.46
N ARG A 208 21.62 -3.49 5.72
CA ARG A 208 20.84 -2.68 6.65
C ARG A 208 19.38 -2.60 6.21
N TYR A 209 19.13 -2.39 4.92
CA TYR A 209 17.79 -2.37 4.37
C TYR A 209 17.06 -3.72 4.52
N ARG A 210 17.70 -4.82 4.11
CA ARG A 210 17.13 -6.17 4.21
C ARG A 210 16.79 -6.55 5.64
N SER A 211 17.58 -6.07 6.60
CA SER A 211 17.28 -6.25 8.03
C SER A 211 16.04 -5.51 8.51
N SER A 212 15.56 -4.53 7.73
CA SER A 212 14.37 -3.72 8.05
C SER A 212 13.13 -4.08 7.22
N VAL A 213 13.25 -5.05 6.30
CA VAL A 213 12.13 -5.53 5.48
C VAL A 213 11.07 -6.14 6.39
N TRP A 214 9.84 -5.74 6.14
CA TRP A 214 8.71 -6.19 6.93
C TRP A 214 8.26 -7.60 6.53
N TYR A 215 7.95 -8.40 7.54
CA TYR A 215 7.31 -9.70 7.41
C TYR A 215 6.24 -9.85 8.51
N PRO A 216 5.23 -10.72 8.28
CA PRO A 216 4.28 -11.09 9.32
C PRO A 216 5.00 -11.56 10.59
N SER A 217 4.49 -11.16 11.76
CA SER A 217 5.08 -11.49 13.05
C SER A 217 4.82 -12.94 13.48
N LEU A 218 3.78 -13.57 12.93
CA LEU A 218 3.46 -14.97 13.11
C LEU A 218 2.87 -15.54 11.82
N THR A 219 3.29 -16.75 11.45
CA THR A 219 2.71 -17.53 10.36
C THR A 219 2.25 -18.90 10.85
N ALA A 220 1.29 -19.49 10.16
CA ALA A 220 0.77 -20.84 10.43
C ALA A 220 1.15 -21.82 9.32
N ILE A 221 1.03 -23.11 9.62
CA ILE A 221 0.97 -24.15 8.59
C ILE A 221 -0.39 -24.01 7.89
N ALA A 222 -0.38 -24.05 6.56
CA ALA A 222 -1.60 -24.01 5.76
C ALA A 222 -2.52 -25.18 6.13
N ALA A 223 -3.77 -24.87 6.45
CA ALA A 223 -4.80 -25.84 6.80
C ALA A 223 -5.95 -25.78 5.81
N THR A 224 -6.55 -26.93 5.52
CA THR A 224 -7.77 -26.99 4.71
C THR A 224 -8.92 -26.34 5.48
N PRO A 225 -9.62 -25.36 4.88
CA PRO A 225 -10.77 -24.73 5.50
C PRO A 225 -11.88 -25.74 5.80
N ALA A 226 -12.44 -25.65 7.01
CA ALA A 226 -13.66 -26.34 7.40
C ALA A 226 -14.86 -25.86 6.56
N ALA A 227 -15.93 -26.67 6.51
CA ALA A 227 -17.17 -26.22 5.91
C ALA A 227 -17.79 -25.09 6.74
N VAL A 228 -18.48 -24.17 6.06
CA VAL A 228 -19.37 -23.22 6.73
C VAL A 228 -20.46 -24.01 7.46
N PRO A 229 -20.77 -23.72 8.73
CA PRO A 229 -21.78 -24.48 9.47
C PRO A 229 -23.17 -24.29 8.88
N ASP A 230 -24.05 -25.26 9.11
CA ASP A 230 -25.47 -25.21 8.69
C ASP A 230 -26.44 -24.93 9.86
N ALA A 231 -25.90 -24.65 11.05
CA ALA A 231 -26.68 -24.34 12.23
C ALA A 231 -25.95 -23.33 13.13
N LEU A 232 -26.73 -22.54 13.89
CA LEU A 232 -26.17 -21.78 14.99
C LEU A 232 -25.75 -22.73 16.12
N GLY A 233 -24.49 -22.62 16.48
CA GLY A 233 -23.89 -23.35 17.58
C GLY A 233 -24.09 -22.69 18.94
N VAL A 234 -23.41 -23.24 19.94
CA VAL A 234 -23.25 -22.59 21.24
C VAL A 234 -22.03 -21.68 21.22
N VAL A 235 -22.03 -20.63 22.04
CA VAL A 235 -20.86 -19.78 22.23
C VAL A 235 -19.70 -20.62 22.74
N ARG A 236 -18.58 -20.66 21.99
CA ARG A 236 -17.36 -21.39 22.35
C ARG A 236 -16.25 -20.49 22.84
N TYR A 237 -16.08 -19.35 22.19
CA TYR A 237 -14.99 -18.43 22.50
C TYR A 237 -15.44 -16.99 22.39
N LYS A 238 -14.73 -16.13 23.12
CA LYS A 238 -14.92 -14.68 23.18
C LYS A 238 -13.56 -14.03 23.06
N LEU A 239 -13.32 -13.31 21.98
CA LEU A 239 -12.06 -12.64 21.69
C LEU A 239 -12.22 -11.15 21.95
N ARG A 240 -11.24 -10.58 22.63
CA ARG A 240 -11.10 -9.13 22.74
C ARG A 240 -10.03 -8.72 21.75
N PRO A 241 -10.39 -8.12 20.60
CA PRO A 241 -9.38 -7.51 19.74
C PRO A 241 -8.59 -6.48 20.55
N GLU A 242 -7.27 -6.39 20.32
CA GLU A 242 -6.37 -5.48 21.05
C GLU A 242 -6.48 -4.07 20.47
N LEU A 243 -7.64 -3.44 20.72
CA LEU A 243 -8.08 -2.20 20.08
C LEU A 243 -7.15 -1.02 20.33
N GLY A 244 -6.51 -0.55 19.27
CA GLY A 244 -5.79 0.71 19.23
C GLY A 244 -6.72 1.93 19.42
N PRO A 245 -6.17 3.13 19.70
CA PRO A 245 -6.94 4.32 20.09
C PRO A 245 -8.03 4.75 19.09
N ARG A 246 -7.90 4.41 17.82
CA ARG A 246 -8.81 4.80 16.75
C ARG A 246 -10.06 3.91 16.65
N ALA A 247 -9.94 2.65 17.06
CA ALA A 247 -11.08 1.73 17.12
C ALA A 247 -12.04 2.09 18.27
N ALA A 248 -11.64 2.96 19.20
CA ALA A 248 -12.55 3.57 20.16
C ALA A 248 -13.60 4.51 19.50
N SER A 249 -13.46 4.83 18.21
CA SER A 249 -14.45 5.62 17.46
C SER A 249 -15.40 4.78 16.60
N THR A 250 -15.14 3.48 16.45
CA THR A 250 -15.99 2.54 15.72
C THR A 250 -16.37 1.42 16.69
N ASP A 251 -17.63 1.35 17.10
CA ASP A 251 -18.15 0.38 18.08
C ASP A 251 -18.03 -1.10 17.63
N THR A 252 -17.35 -1.40 16.52
CA THR A 252 -17.37 -2.66 15.80
C THR A 252 -15.97 -3.12 15.37
N ALA A 253 -15.72 -4.43 15.48
CA ALA A 253 -14.56 -5.07 14.83
C ALA A 253 -14.98 -5.69 13.49
N ASP A 254 -14.30 -5.35 12.41
CA ASP A 254 -14.59 -5.88 11.07
C ASP A 254 -14.13 -7.34 10.92
N ILE A 255 -15.03 -8.20 10.46
CA ILE A 255 -14.77 -9.63 10.27
C ILE A 255 -14.74 -9.96 8.78
N TYR A 256 -13.61 -10.50 8.31
CA TYR A 256 -13.44 -10.99 6.95
C TYR A 256 -13.25 -12.52 6.93
N PRO A 257 -14.19 -13.29 6.38
CA PRO A 257 -14.05 -14.75 6.24
C PRO A 257 -12.88 -15.10 5.31
N VAL A 258 -11.91 -15.90 5.79
CA VAL A 258 -10.76 -16.33 4.97
C VAL A 258 -10.03 -17.53 5.60
N GLY A 259 -9.45 -18.38 4.76
CA GLY A 259 -8.73 -19.58 5.20
C GLY A 259 -9.61 -20.45 6.09
N ASN A 260 -9.05 -21.03 7.16
CA ASN A 260 -9.82 -21.80 8.13
C ASN A 260 -10.43 -20.92 9.24
N GLY A 261 -11.14 -19.84 8.88
CA GLY A 261 -11.78 -18.94 9.85
C GLY A 261 -11.95 -17.53 9.30
N PHE A 262 -11.39 -16.55 10.00
CA PHE A 262 -11.54 -15.13 9.65
C PHE A 262 -10.31 -14.32 10.02
N VAL A 263 -10.23 -13.11 9.46
CA VAL A 263 -9.31 -12.07 9.95
C VAL A 263 -10.10 -10.88 10.49
N THR A 264 -9.48 -10.23 11.46
CA THR A 264 -9.82 -8.88 11.90
C THR A 264 -8.57 -8.04 11.72
N TYR A 265 -8.76 -6.73 11.57
CA TYR A 265 -7.64 -5.81 11.57
C TYR A 265 -7.94 -4.56 12.36
N GLU A 266 -6.88 -3.87 12.70
CA GLU A 266 -6.87 -2.56 13.31
C GLU A 266 -5.74 -1.73 12.72
N ASP A 267 -5.61 -0.49 13.16
CA ASP A 267 -4.59 0.45 12.67
C ASP A 267 -3.23 -0.21 12.43
N ASN A 268 -2.65 -0.95 13.39
CA ASN A 268 -1.28 -1.46 13.23
C ASN A 268 -1.16 -3.00 13.28
N GLU A 269 -2.27 -3.71 13.12
CA GLU A 269 -2.30 -5.16 13.27
C GLU A 269 -3.38 -5.82 12.40
N VAL A 270 -3.05 -6.99 11.85
CA VAL A 270 -3.99 -7.92 11.24
C VAL A 270 -3.81 -9.27 11.90
N VAL A 271 -4.90 -9.85 12.42
CA VAL A 271 -4.88 -11.15 13.10
C VAL A 271 -5.87 -12.09 12.44
N ALA A 272 -5.40 -13.29 12.10
CA ALA A 272 -6.28 -14.36 11.67
C ALA A 272 -6.54 -15.35 12.80
N TYR A 273 -7.81 -15.68 12.96
CA TYR A 273 -8.28 -16.66 13.93
C TYR A 273 -8.77 -17.91 13.24
N ASP A 274 -8.63 -19.03 13.92
CA ASP A 274 -9.24 -20.30 13.57
C ASP A 274 -10.74 -20.25 13.87
N GLY A 275 -11.58 -20.59 12.90
CA GLY A 275 -13.03 -20.48 13.03
C GLY A 275 -13.59 -21.35 14.15
N PRO A 276 -13.30 -22.66 14.21
CA PRO A 276 -13.80 -23.54 15.27
C PRO A 276 -13.30 -23.19 16.69
N THR A 277 -12.04 -22.80 16.83
CA THR A 277 -11.41 -22.69 18.15
C THR A 277 -11.20 -21.26 18.65
N GLY A 278 -11.22 -20.27 17.76
CA GLY A 278 -10.88 -18.89 18.06
C GLY A 278 -9.39 -18.68 18.38
N VAL A 279 -8.53 -19.67 18.14
CA VAL A 279 -7.09 -19.57 18.37
C VAL A 279 -6.44 -18.76 17.24
N VAL A 280 -5.46 -17.92 17.59
CA VAL A 280 -4.67 -17.16 16.60
C VAL A 280 -3.91 -18.14 15.69
N ARG A 281 -4.11 -18.02 14.37
CA ARG A 281 -3.37 -18.77 13.35
C ARG A 281 -2.11 -18.02 12.94
N TRP A 282 -2.28 -16.79 12.46
CA TRP A 282 -1.19 -15.94 12.00
C TRP A 282 -1.47 -14.48 12.35
N ARG A 283 -0.40 -13.68 12.37
CA ARG A 283 -0.43 -12.30 12.83
C ARG A 283 0.54 -11.46 11.99
N ALA A 284 0.11 -10.26 11.63
CA ALA A 284 0.89 -9.29 10.88
C ALA A 284 0.81 -7.94 11.61
N THR A 285 1.94 -7.46 12.14
CA THR A 285 2.03 -6.26 13.00
C THR A 285 3.21 -5.38 12.59
N GLY A 286 3.25 -4.14 13.07
CA GLY A 286 4.45 -3.29 12.93
C GLY A 286 4.51 -2.53 11.60
N PHE A 287 3.34 -2.18 11.07
CA PHE A 287 3.19 -1.31 9.90
C PHE A 287 3.70 0.11 10.18
N GLY A 288 3.59 0.59 11.43
CA GLY A 288 4.04 1.91 11.87
C GLY A 288 3.05 3.02 11.52
N THR A 289 3.43 4.26 11.81
CA THR A 289 2.64 5.47 11.53
C THR A 289 3.40 6.39 10.59
N LEU A 290 2.71 7.06 9.67
CA LEU A 290 3.33 8.09 8.83
C LEU A 290 3.47 9.39 9.65
N GLU A 291 4.68 9.93 9.77
CA GLU A 291 4.93 11.18 10.52
C GLU A 291 4.21 12.40 9.92
N SER A 292 3.91 12.37 8.61
CA SER A 292 3.27 13.47 7.87
C SER A 292 1.74 13.53 8.00
N ASP A 293 1.09 12.44 8.42
CA ASP A 293 -0.35 12.37 8.61
C ASP A 293 -0.62 12.26 10.11
N ALA A 294 -1.05 13.36 10.74
CA ALA A 294 -1.35 13.47 12.17
C ALA A 294 -2.09 12.22 12.72
N GLY A 295 -1.33 11.24 13.22
CA GLY A 295 -1.85 10.03 13.86
C GLY A 295 -2.50 8.98 12.94
N HIS A 296 -2.22 8.92 11.64
CA HIS A 296 -2.76 7.86 10.77
C HIS A 296 -1.78 6.68 10.58
N SER A 297 -2.30 5.46 10.73
CA SER A 297 -1.53 4.24 10.50
C SER A 297 -1.12 4.05 9.04
N MET A 298 0.01 3.37 8.82
CA MET A 298 0.41 2.90 7.50
C MET A 298 -0.53 1.86 6.91
N LEU A 299 -1.17 1.01 7.71
CA LEU A 299 -2.23 0.13 7.21
C LEU A 299 -3.50 0.96 6.99
N ARG A 300 -3.99 0.99 5.76
CA ARG A 300 -5.14 1.79 5.33
C ARG A 300 -6.42 0.96 5.23
N SER A 301 -6.33 -0.27 4.74
CA SER A 301 -7.45 -1.20 4.66
C SER A 301 -7.00 -2.64 4.48
N VAL A 302 -7.90 -3.56 4.80
CA VAL A 302 -7.78 -4.98 4.49
C VAL A 302 -8.90 -5.37 3.54
N ASN A 303 -8.54 -6.12 2.49
CA ASN A 303 -9.48 -6.68 1.53
C ASN A 303 -9.21 -8.18 1.41
N VAL A 304 -10.22 -8.95 0.99
CA VAL A 304 -10.06 -10.36 0.69
C VAL A 304 -10.39 -10.62 -0.77
N ALA A 305 -9.57 -11.40 -1.44
CA ALA A 305 -9.80 -11.85 -2.80
C ALA A 305 -9.64 -13.37 -2.89
N TRP A 306 -10.27 -13.98 -3.88
CA TRP A 306 -10.13 -15.40 -4.18
C TRP A 306 -9.61 -15.59 -5.59
N ARG A 307 -8.81 -16.62 -5.82
CA ARG A 307 -8.23 -16.87 -7.15
C ARG A 307 -9.28 -17.28 -8.17
N ASP A 308 -10.31 -17.98 -7.71
CA ASP A 308 -11.44 -18.51 -8.45
C ASP A 308 -12.53 -18.96 -7.45
N ARG A 309 -13.64 -19.53 -7.93
CA ARG A 309 -14.76 -20.00 -7.09
C ARG A 309 -14.43 -21.21 -6.22
N ASP A 310 -13.40 -21.98 -6.59
CA ASP A 310 -13.00 -23.20 -5.87
C ASP A 310 -11.92 -22.93 -4.82
N ASP A 311 -11.29 -21.75 -4.86
CA ASP A 311 -10.36 -21.28 -3.85
C ASP A 311 -11.06 -21.09 -2.51
N ARG A 312 -10.87 -22.05 -1.60
CA ARG A 312 -11.39 -21.95 -0.22
C ARG A 312 -10.46 -21.19 0.72
N VAL A 313 -9.20 -21.00 0.32
CA VAL A 313 -8.17 -20.39 1.17
C VAL A 313 -8.26 -18.89 1.13
N GLY A 314 -8.42 -18.31 -0.06
CA GLY A 314 -8.44 -16.88 -0.28
C GLY A 314 -7.08 -16.21 -0.03
N ILE A 315 -7.05 -14.91 -0.31
CA ILE A 315 -5.88 -14.04 -0.25
C ILE A 315 -6.29 -12.79 0.52
N VAL A 316 -5.52 -12.46 1.55
CA VAL A 316 -5.69 -11.21 2.31
C VAL A 316 -4.79 -10.16 1.66
N VAL A 317 -5.39 -9.09 1.13
CA VAL A 317 -4.68 -7.98 0.50
C VAL A 317 -4.67 -6.79 1.44
N LEU A 318 -3.47 -6.45 1.92
CA LEU A 318 -3.23 -5.30 2.77
C LEU A 318 -2.92 -4.09 1.91
N LEU A 319 -3.69 -3.01 2.08
CA LEU A 319 -3.30 -1.70 1.57
C LEU A 319 -2.46 -1.01 2.65
N VAL A 320 -1.15 -0.94 2.41
CA VAL A 320 -0.21 -0.19 3.25
C VAL A 320 0.19 1.09 2.51
N GLY A 321 0.62 2.14 3.22
CA GLY A 321 1.05 3.39 2.60
C GLY A 321 1.98 3.12 1.40
N GLY A 322 1.56 3.51 0.20
CA GLY A 322 2.29 3.35 -1.07
C GLY A 322 2.40 1.92 -1.64
N GLY A 323 1.77 0.92 -1.03
CA GLY A 323 1.89 -0.47 -1.46
C GLY A 323 0.71 -1.40 -1.15
N LEU A 324 0.67 -2.51 -1.87
CA LEU A 324 -0.18 -3.67 -1.59
C LEU A 324 0.69 -4.84 -1.17
N VAL A 325 0.26 -5.57 -0.14
CA VAL A 325 0.88 -6.84 0.27
C VAL A 325 -0.19 -7.91 0.32
N ALA A 326 -0.01 -8.99 -0.45
CA ALA A 326 -0.89 -10.14 -0.40
C ALA A 326 -0.33 -11.22 0.52
N LEU A 327 -1.16 -11.68 1.44
CA LEU A 327 -0.91 -12.79 2.35
C LEU A 327 -1.80 -13.97 1.99
N ASP A 328 -1.25 -15.16 2.09
CA ASP A 328 -2.03 -16.40 2.02
C ASP A 328 -3.02 -16.47 3.20
N GLY A 329 -4.32 -16.61 2.92
CA GLY A 329 -5.35 -16.58 3.97
C GLY A 329 -5.25 -17.71 5.00
N SER A 330 -4.61 -18.84 4.67
CA SER A 330 -4.44 -19.95 5.59
C SER A 330 -3.25 -19.76 6.54
N SER A 331 -2.12 -19.30 6.01
CA SER A 331 -0.82 -19.31 6.68
C SER A 331 -0.28 -17.93 7.05
N GLY A 332 -0.80 -16.87 6.44
CA GLY A 332 -0.28 -15.51 6.56
C GLY A 332 1.02 -15.28 5.78
N LYS A 333 1.49 -16.26 4.98
CA LYS A 333 2.73 -16.12 4.20
C LYS A 333 2.53 -15.08 3.10
N VAL A 334 3.52 -14.19 2.92
CA VAL A 334 3.49 -13.22 1.83
C VAL A 334 3.58 -13.94 0.48
N LEU A 335 2.59 -13.69 -0.38
CA LEU A 335 2.49 -14.22 -1.74
C LEU A 335 3.16 -13.28 -2.74
N TRP A 336 2.80 -12.00 -2.69
CA TRP A 336 3.35 -10.96 -3.54
C TRP A 336 3.25 -9.60 -2.85
N ARG A 337 4.08 -8.68 -3.34
CA ARG A 337 4.20 -7.29 -2.90
C ARG A 337 4.12 -6.41 -4.12
N ARG A 338 3.43 -5.29 -4.02
CA ARG A 338 3.26 -4.39 -5.16
C ARG A 338 3.30 -2.94 -4.73
N GLN A 339 4.16 -2.16 -5.36
CA GLN A 339 4.12 -0.71 -5.25
C GLN A 339 3.09 -0.13 -6.21
N TYR A 340 2.38 0.91 -5.80
CA TYR A 340 1.58 1.75 -6.69
C TYR A 340 2.10 3.18 -6.63
N ASP A 341 1.78 3.97 -7.65
CA ASP A 341 2.06 5.41 -7.64
C ASP A 341 0.75 6.18 -7.50
N GLY A 342 0.78 7.30 -6.78
CA GLY A 342 -0.39 8.16 -6.55
C GLY A 342 -0.88 8.12 -5.11
N ASP A 343 -1.88 8.92 -4.83
CA ASP A 343 -2.39 9.16 -3.48
C ASP A 343 -3.83 8.64 -3.32
N TYR A 344 -4.28 8.56 -2.05
CA TYR A 344 -5.64 8.17 -1.66
C TYR A 344 -6.18 6.92 -2.37
N PRO A 345 -5.51 5.77 -2.23
CA PRO A 345 -5.88 4.56 -2.96
C PRO A 345 -7.19 4.00 -2.42
N LYS A 346 -8.00 3.47 -3.32
CA LYS A 346 -9.14 2.59 -3.02
C LYS A 346 -8.85 1.22 -3.58
N VAL A 347 -9.14 0.17 -2.83
CA VAL A 347 -8.92 -1.21 -3.23
C VAL A 347 -10.22 -1.97 -3.00
N THR A 348 -10.55 -2.87 -3.92
CA THR A 348 -11.57 -3.89 -3.72
C THR A 348 -11.03 -5.23 -4.19
N GLY A 349 -11.40 -6.31 -3.51
CA GLY A 349 -11.06 -7.67 -3.88
C GLY A 349 -12.28 -8.56 -3.75
N TRP A 350 -12.39 -9.53 -4.63
CA TRP A 350 -13.41 -10.57 -4.56
C TRP A 350 -12.97 -11.82 -5.34
N VAL A 351 -13.92 -12.65 -5.78
CA VAL A 351 -13.64 -13.87 -6.56
C VAL A 351 -13.12 -13.51 -7.95
N ASP A 352 -11.86 -13.83 -8.20
CA ASP A 352 -11.14 -13.63 -9.47
C ASP A 352 -11.12 -12.17 -9.96
N ALA A 353 -11.23 -11.25 -9.00
CA ALA A 353 -11.21 -9.82 -9.23
C ALA A 353 -10.44 -9.12 -8.10
N LEU A 354 -9.53 -8.23 -8.47
CA LEU A 354 -8.82 -7.35 -7.56
C LEU A 354 -8.54 -6.05 -8.30
N ALA A 355 -8.98 -4.92 -7.76
CA ALA A 355 -8.80 -3.62 -8.40
C ALA A 355 -8.26 -2.59 -7.41
N ILE A 356 -7.47 -1.66 -7.92
CA ILE A 356 -6.99 -0.49 -7.19
C ILE A 356 -7.21 0.78 -8.01
N ALA A 357 -7.77 1.80 -7.37
CA ALA A 357 -7.90 3.14 -7.91
C ALA A 357 -6.96 4.08 -7.15
N THR A 358 -6.03 4.72 -7.85
CA THR A 358 -5.04 5.66 -7.29
C THR A 358 -5.20 7.04 -7.90
N ARG A 359 -5.25 8.10 -7.10
CA ARG A 359 -5.27 9.47 -7.60
C ARG A 359 -3.90 9.83 -8.17
N ILE A 360 -3.85 10.33 -9.40
CA ILE A 360 -2.60 10.63 -10.14
C ILE A 360 -2.38 12.13 -10.42
N SER A 361 -3.33 13.00 -10.06
CA SER A 361 -3.22 14.46 -10.23
C SER A 361 -3.15 15.20 -8.89
N THR A 362 -2.21 16.13 -8.78
CA THR A 362 -1.93 16.97 -7.61
C THR A 362 -2.60 18.35 -7.70
N GLY A 363 -3.38 18.63 -8.75
CA GLY A 363 -4.03 19.93 -8.97
C GLY A 363 -5.42 20.03 -8.32
N PRO A 364 -5.88 21.23 -7.93
CA PRO A 364 -7.18 21.44 -7.29
C PRO A 364 -8.40 21.33 -8.22
N VAL A 365 -8.19 21.15 -9.54
CA VAL A 365 -9.26 21.27 -10.56
C VAL A 365 -9.49 19.97 -11.36
N ASP A 366 -8.51 19.06 -11.44
CA ASP A 366 -8.62 17.82 -12.23
C ASP A 366 -8.25 16.59 -11.38
N ASP A 367 -9.24 15.93 -10.76
CA ASP A 367 -9.05 14.69 -10.00
C ASP A 367 -8.86 13.50 -10.95
N LYS A 368 -7.71 13.37 -11.59
CA LYS A 368 -7.41 12.17 -12.40
C LYS A 368 -7.13 10.97 -11.51
N THR A 369 -7.71 9.84 -11.86
CA THR A 369 -7.50 8.55 -11.18
C THR A 369 -7.01 7.52 -12.16
N ARG A 370 -6.02 6.73 -11.77
CA ARG A 370 -5.66 5.50 -12.48
C ARG A 370 -6.37 4.33 -11.82
N LEU A 371 -7.12 3.58 -12.61
CA LEU A 371 -7.76 2.34 -12.24
C LEU A 371 -6.96 1.18 -12.81
N ASP A 372 -6.38 0.36 -11.94
CA ASP A 372 -5.67 -0.86 -12.29
C ASP A 372 -6.51 -2.07 -11.89
N SER A 373 -6.70 -3.02 -12.80
CA SER A 373 -7.11 -4.38 -12.46
C SER A 373 -5.87 -5.26 -12.30
N LEU A 374 -5.87 -6.06 -11.24
CA LEU A 374 -4.78 -6.93 -10.84
C LEU A 374 -5.22 -8.39 -10.87
N ASP A 375 -4.32 -9.29 -11.24
CA ASP A 375 -4.51 -10.72 -11.01
C ASP A 375 -4.33 -11.03 -9.52
N PRO A 376 -5.37 -11.50 -8.79
CA PRO A 376 -5.25 -11.80 -7.36
C PRO A 376 -4.12 -12.80 -7.06
N ARG A 377 -3.85 -13.74 -7.97
CA ARG A 377 -2.87 -14.80 -7.76
C ARG A 377 -1.43 -14.28 -7.76
N THR A 378 -1.15 -13.30 -8.62
CA THR A 378 0.23 -12.86 -8.89
C THR A 378 0.49 -11.40 -8.50
N GLY A 379 -0.55 -10.59 -8.32
CA GLY A 379 -0.46 -9.15 -8.10
C GLY A 379 -0.12 -8.35 -9.36
N GLN A 380 0.04 -9.00 -10.53
CA GLN A 380 0.40 -8.33 -11.77
C GLN A 380 -0.77 -7.52 -12.34
N VAL A 381 -0.47 -6.44 -13.08
CA VAL A 381 -1.51 -5.68 -13.79
C VAL A 381 -2.07 -6.55 -14.90
N ARG A 382 -3.39 -6.72 -14.93
CA ARG A 382 -4.12 -7.23 -16.10
C ARG A 382 -4.27 -6.10 -17.11
N TRP A 383 -4.80 -4.96 -16.66
CA TRP A 383 -4.94 -3.75 -17.45
C TRP A 383 -4.95 -2.51 -16.55
N SER A 384 -4.72 -1.34 -17.14
CA SER A 384 -4.73 -0.03 -16.48
C SER A 384 -5.51 0.97 -17.35
N ARG A 385 -6.35 1.78 -16.72
CA ARG A 385 -7.11 2.86 -17.37
C ARG A 385 -7.00 4.15 -16.57
N GLU A 386 -6.80 5.27 -17.26
CA GLU A 386 -6.91 6.59 -16.64
C GLU A 386 -8.35 7.11 -16.75
N LEU A 387 -8.86 7.64 -15.66
CA LEU A 387 -10.15 8.28 -15.52
C LEU A 387 -9.92 9.77 -15.27
N SER A 388 -10.77 10.62 -15.84
CA SER A 388 -10.71 12.09 -15.66
C SER A 388 -11.26 12.56 -14.31
N CYS A 389 -11.67 11.65 -13.44
CA CYS A 389 -12.33 11.91 -12.17
C CYS A 389 -11.95 10.88 -11.09
N SER A 390 -12.37 11.11 -9.84
CA SER A 390 -12.25 10.13 -8.76
C SER A 390 -13.25 8.99 -8.92
N THR A 391 -12.88 7.79 -8.48
CA THR A 391 -13.77 6.62 -8.46
C THR A 391 -13.70 5.90 -7.11
N ASN A 392 -14.82 5.33 -6.69
CA ASN A 392 -14.86 4.35 -5.60
C ASN A 392 -15.02 2.95 -6.18
N LEU A 393 -14.52 1.96 -5.46
CA LEU A 393 -14.56 0.56 -5.87
C LEU A 393 -15.34 -0.27 -4.86
N SER A 394 -16.14 -1.22 -5.35
CA SER A 394 -16.86 -2.19 -4.53
C SER A 394 -16.76 -3.59 -5.13
N GLU A 395 -17.03 -4.60 -4.30
CA GLU A 395 -17.07 -6.01 -4.70
C GLU A 395 -18.06 -6.21 -5.84
N GLY A 396 -17.78 -7.16 -6.74
CA GLY A 396 -18.71 -7.55 -7.79
C GLY A 396 -18.84 -9.05 -7.91
N VAL A 397 -19.68 -9.54 -8.83
CA VAL A 397 -19.78 -10.99 -9.08
C VAL A 397 -18.44 -11.56 -9.56
N SER A 398 -18.30 -12.89 -9.59
CA SER A 398 -17.02 -13.51 -9.97
C SER A 398 -16.45 -12.97 -11.29
N GLY A 399 -15.19 -12.53 -11.26
CA GLY A 399 -14.50 -11.93 -12.41
C GLY A 399 -14.87 -10.47 -12.69
N GLN A 400 -15.62 -9.80 -11.81
CA GLN A 400 -16.06 -8.43 -11.97
C GLN A 400 -15.83 -7.60 -10.70
N PHE A 401 -15.87 -6.28 -10.85
CA PHE A 401 -15.94 -5.34 -9.73
C PHE A 401 -16.78 -4.13 -10.13
N ILE A 402 -17.24 -3.38 -9.14
CA ILE A 402 -18.08 -2.20 -9.34
C ILE A 402 -17.20 -0.95 -9.26
N SER A 403 -17.36 -0.05 -10.22
CA SER A 403 -16.71 1.26 -10.25
C SER A 403 -17.77 2.35 -10.22
N ASN A 404 -17.71 3.22 -9.22
CA ASN A 404 -18.61 4.37 -9.06
C ASN A 404 -17.87 5.62 -9.52
N GLU A 405 -17.86 5.82 -10.84
CA GLU A 405 -17.04 6.85 -11.47
C GLU A 405 -17.61 8.26 -11.25
N CYS A 406 -16.70 9.21 -11.02
CA CYS A 406 -16.94 10.65 -10.98
C CYS A 406 -17.94 11.13 -9.91
N GLY A 407 -18.12 10.38 -8.82
CA GLY A 407 -19.15 10.70 -7.82
C GLY A 407 -20.57 10.68 -8.39
N SER A 408 -20.77 10.06 -9.56
CA SER A 408 -22.08 9.85 -10.13
C SER A 408 -22.88 8.87 -9.26
N ARG A 409 -24.21 8.93 -9.34
CA ARG A 409 -25.08 7.88 -8.77
C ARG A 409 -25.08 6.61 -9.64
N GLN A 410 -24.24 6.57 -10.66
CA GLN A 410 -24.18 5.50 -11.62
C GLN A 410 -23.06 4.53 -11.21
N SER A 411 -23.41 3.26 -11.13
CA SER A 411 -22.47 2.19 -10.87
C SER A 411 -22.18 1.46 -12.18
N SER A 412 -20.90 1.34 -12.54
CA SER A 412 -20.45 0.58 -13.71
C SER A 412 -20.00 -0.81 -13.28
N LEU A 413 -20.52 -1.84 -13.94
CA LEU A 413 -20.07 -3.22 -13.80
C LEU A 413 -18.86 -3.44 -14.71
N VAL A 414 -17.68 -3.64 -14.14
CA VAL A 414 -16.43 -3.72 -14.89
C VAL A 414 -15.92 -5.16 -14.90
N ASP A 415 -15.63 -5.66 -16.10
CA ASP A 415 -14.97 -6.95 -16.28
C ASP A 415 -13.50 -6.87 -15.82
N ALA A 416 -13.12 -7.69 -14.84
CA ALA A 416 -11.80 -7.63 -14.24
C ALA A 416 -10.68 -8.07 -15.21
N TYR A 417 -10.99 -8.80 -16.27
CA TYR A 417 -10.01 -9.30 -17.23
C TYR A 417 -9.71 -8.34 -18.37
N THR A 418 -10.73 -7.64 -18.84
CA THR A 418 -10.70 -6.84 -20.07
C THR A 418 -10.84 -5.35 -19.81
N GLY A 419 -11.46 -4.96 -18.68
CA GLY A 419 -11.78 -3.57 -18.36
C GLY A 419 -13.00 -3.03 -19.12
N ASN A 420 -13.71 -3.91 -19.83
CA ASN A 420 -14.96 -3.57 -20.49
C ASN A 420 -16.05 -3.30 -19.45
N ILE A 421 -16.86 -2.29 -19.73
CA ILE A 421 -18.09 -2.04 -18.98
C ILE A 421 -19.15 -3.01 -19.53
N LEU A 422 -19.63 -3.91 -18.67
CA LEU A 422 -20.62 -4.92 -19.03
C LEU A 422 -22.05 -4.40 -18.89
N GLY A 423 -22.24 -3.49 -17.94
CA GLY A 423 -23.50 -2.81 -17.70
C GLY A 423 -23.28 -1.55 -16.87
N GLU A 424 -24.22 -0.64 -16.96
CA GLU A 424 -24.29 0.54 -16.11
C GLU A 424 -25.66 0.59 -15.46
N THR A 425 -25.71 1.04 -14.22
CA THR A 425 -26.97 1.20 -13.51
C THR A 425 -27.03 2.52 -12.77
N ASP A 426 -28.14 3.22 -12.93
CA ASP A 426 -28.46 4.45 -12.20
C ASP A 426 -29.02 4.15 -10.79
N HIS A 427 -29.12 2.87 -10.44
CA HIS A 427 -29.75 2.39 -9.22
C HIS A 427 -28.76 2.38 -8.05
N GLY A 428 -28.61 3.54 -7.39
CA GLY A 428 -28.10 3.63 -6.01
C GLY A 428 -26.84 2.82 -5.72
N TRP A 429 -26.76 2.26 -4.50
CA TRP A 429 -25.68 1.34 -4.11
C TRP A 429 -26.02 -0.07 -4.56
N LEU A 430 -25.01 -0.81 -4.99
CA LEU A 430 -25.12 -2.22 -5.37
C LEU A 430 -24.38 -3.08 -4.34
N ASP A 431 -25.02 -4.15 -3.89
CA ASP A 431 -24.35 -5.22 -3.14
C ASP A 431 -24.30 -6.49 -3.99
N VAL A 432 -23.22 -7.24 -3.86
CA VAL A 432 -23.06 -8.54 -4.52
C VAL A 432 -23.68 -9.63 -3.67
N SER A 433 -24.35 -10.60 -4.29
CA SER A 433 -24.85 -11.79 -3.59
C SER A 433 -23.70 -12.58 -2.94
N ALA A 434 -23.98 -13.26 -1.84
CA ALA A 434 -22.98 -14.03 -1.11
C ALA A 434 -22.46 -15.25 -1.91
N ASP A 435 -23.21 -15.74 -2.89
CA ASP A 435 -22.84 -16.78 -3.85
C ASP A 435 -22.28 -16.24 -5.18
N ASN A 436 -22.19 -14.92 -5.34
CA ASN A 436 -21.50 -14.25 -6.45
C ASN A 436 -22.16 -14.50 -7.80
N ASP A 437 -23.49 -14.55 -7.81
CA ASP A 437 -24.32 -14.79 -8.99
C ASP A 437 -25.01 -13.52 -9.50
N VAL A 438 -25.42 -12.61 -8.60
CA VAL A 438 -26.23 -11.43 -8.91
C VAL A 438 -25.77 -10.21 -8.12
N TYR A 439 -26.25 -9.05 -8.58
CA TYR A 439 -26.23 -7.79 -7.85
C TYR A 439 -27.63 -7.45 -7.34
N VAL A 440 -27.70 -6.79 -6.20
CA VAL A 440 -28.94 -6.28 -5.61
C VAL A 440 -28.82 -4.78 -5.44
N THR A 441 -29.82 -4.04 -5.92
CA THR A 441 -29.85 -2.59 -5.77
C THR A 441 -30.42 -2.19 -4.41
N GLU A 442 -29.74 -1.29 -3.73
CA GLU A 442 -30.28 -0.58 -2.57
C GLU A 442 -30.75 0.82 -3.00
N PRO A 443 -32.01 1.21 -2.70
CA PRO A 443 -32.50 2.54 -3.03
C PRO A 443 -31.66 3.64 -2.37
N ALA A 444 -31.30 4.67 -3.14
CA ALA A 444 -30.31 5.69 -2.76
C ALA A 444 -30.65 6.57 -1.54
N THR A 445 -31.87 6.49 -0.99
CA THR A 445 -32.26 7.22 0.21
C THR A 445 -32.00 6.39 1.47
N VAL A 446 -30.74 6.36 1.89
CA VAL A 446 -30.30 5.73 3.14
C VAL A 446 -31.05 6.36 4.34
N TYR A 447 -31.45 5.53 5.32
CA TYR A 447 -32.11 5.91 6.58
C TYR A 447 -33.58 6.35 6.49
N LYS A 448 -34.35 5.83 5.52
CA LYS A 448 -35.80 6.01 5.50
C LYS A 448 -36.53 4.69 5.34
N TRP A 449 -37.70 4.62 5.96
CA TRP A 449 -38.62 3.52 5.78
C TRP A 449 -38.95 3.29 4.30
N PRO A 450 -39.07 2.02 3.85
CA PRO A 450 -39.45 1.73 2.48
C PRO A 450 -40.82 2.34 2.21
N ASP A 451 -40.92 3.07 1.11
CA ASP A 451 -42.16 3.61 0.60
C ASP A 451 -42.59 2.88 -0.68
N ALA A 452 -43.80 3.15 -1.16
CA ALA A 452 -44.35 2.45 -2.32
C ALA A 452 -43.61 2.76 -3.65
N LYS A 453 -42.76 3.80 -3.70
CA LYS A 453 -41.99 4.15 -4.90
C LYS A 453 -40.60 3.50 -4.91
N ASP A 454 -40.14 2.97 -3.78
CA ASP A 454 -38.88 2.26 -3.69
C ASP A 454 -38.93 0.96 -4.50
N VAL A 455 -37.85 0.69 -5.25
CA VAL A 455 -37.73 -0.50 -6.09
C VAL A 455 -36.39 -1.16 -5.81
N THR A 456 -36.44 -2.39 -5.32
CA THR A 456 -35.28 -3.28 -5.27
C THR A 456 -35.22 -4.06 -6.57
N SER A 457 -34.10 -3.98 -7.29
CA SER A 457 -33.85 -4.74 -8.50
C SER A 457 -32.77 -5.79 -8.24
N VAL A 458 -32.96 -6.97 -8.81
CA VAL A 458 -31.93 -8.01 -8.88
C VAL A 458 -31.39 -8.02 -10.30
N ILE A 459 -30.08 -7.91 -10.43
CA ILE A 459 -29.38 -7.72 -11.71
C ILE A 459 -28.41 -8.89 -11.89
N ASP A 460 -28.43 -9.53 -13.06
CA ASP A 460 -27.49 -10.60 -13.36
C ASP A 460 -26.06 -10.08 -13.66
N SER A 461 -25.12 -11.01 -13.85
CA SER A 461 -23.72 -10.69 -14.18
C SER A 461 -23.53 -9.94 -15.50
N THR A 462 -24.56 -9.83 -16.34
CA THR A 462 -24.52 -9.10 -17.62
C THR A 462 -25.13 -7.70 -17.50
N GLY A 463 -25.61 -7.31 -16.32
CA GLY A 463 -26.26 -6.02 -16.10
C GLY A 463 -27.76 -6.03 -16.44
N HIS A 464 -28.36 -7.17 -16.76
CA HIS A 464 -29.80 -7.25 -17.01
C HIS A 464 -30.57 -7.41 -15.71
N VAL A 465 -31.64 -6.63 -15.56
CA VAL A 465 -32.56 -6.77 -14.43
C VAL A 465 -33.38 -8.04 -14.60
N ILE A 466 -33.19 -9.00 -13.70
CA ILE A 466 -33.91 -10.27 -13.70
C ILE A 466 -35.11 -10.28 -12.75
N ASP A 467 -35.16 -9.41 -11.72
CA ASP A 467 -36.34 -9.23 -10.86
C ASP A 467 -36.48 -7.77 -10.41
N LYS A 468 -37.72 -7.34 -10.16
CA LYS A 468 -38.06 -6.01 -9.62
C LYS A 468 -39.10 -6.16 -8.52
N ILE A 469 -38.75 -5.74 -7.30
CA ILE A 469 -39.65 -5.75 -6.15
C ILE A 469 -39.96 -4.31 -5.75
N THR A 470 -41.23 -3.93 -5.91
CA THR A 470 -41.74 -2.60 -5.53
C THR A 470 -42.10 -2.56 -4.05
N GLY A 471 -41.90 -1.39 -3.43
CA GLY A 471 -42.25 -1.19 -2.03
C GLY A 471 -41.44 -2.01 -1.05
N ALA A 472 -40.18 -2.32 -1.38
CA ALA A 472 -39.31 -3.13 -0.55
C ALA A 472 -37.85 -2.69 -0.68
N ILE A 473 -37.09 -2.91 0.40
CA ILE A 473 -35.64 -2.74 0.45
C ILE A 473 -34.96 -4.05 0.87
N PRO A 474 -33.75 -4.33 0.37
CA PRO A 474 -32.99 -5.51 0.77
C PRO A 474 -32.52 -5.41 2.22
N VAL A 475 -32.41 -6.57 2.88
CA VAL A 475 -31.84 -6.71 4.22
C VAL A 475 -30.77 -7.80 4.15
N GLY A 476 -29.51 -7.38 4.09
CA GLY A 476 -28.37 -8.27 3.85
C GLY A 476 -28.25 -8.74 2.39
N ARG A 477 -27.27 -9.62 2.14
CA ARG A 477 -26.94 -10.14 0.81
C ARG A 477 -27.95 -11.18 0.32
N ALA A 478 -28.15 -11.24 -1.00
CA ALA A 478 -28.82 -12.39 -1.63
C ALA A 478 -27.95 -13.66 -1.55
N PHE A 479 -28.58 -14.84 -1.64
CA PHE A 479 -27.90 -16.13 -1.74
C PHE A 479 -28.85 -17.21 -2.28
N ASP A 480 -28.35 -18.03 -3.19
CA ASP A 480 -29.03 -19.20 -3.75
C ASP A 480 -30.48 -18.94 -4.21
N GLY A 481 -30.71 -17.86 -4.93
CA GLY A 481 -32.05 -17.54 -5.44
C GLY A 481 -32.95 -16.82 -4.45
N TYR A 482 -32.50 -16.57 -3.22
CA TYR A 482 -33.27 -15.91 -2.17
C TYR A 482 -32.70 -14.55 -1.77
N LEU A 483 -33.60 -13.63 -1.44
CA LEU A 483 -33.30 -12.30 -0.95
C LEU A 483 -34.24 -11.97 0.23
N LEU A 484 -33.68 -11.58 1.36
CA LEU A 484 -34.45 -11.07 2.49
C LEU A 484 -34.79 -9.60 2.24
N LEU A 485 -36.06 -9.26 2.44
CA LEU A 485 -36.61 -7.93 2.19
C LEU A 485 -37.38 -7.40 3.39
N SER A 486 -37.39 -6.07 3.54
CA SER A 486 -38.35 -5.34 4.36
C SER A 486 -39.32 -4.60 3.44
N THR A 487 -40.62 -4.89 3.52
CA THR A 487 -41.63 -4.22 2.68
C THR A 487 -42.19 -2.95 3.32
N VAL A 488 -43.01 -2.20 2.58
CA VAL A 488 -43.93 -1.19 3.14
C VAL A 488 -44.73 -1.83 4.27
N GLY A 489 -44.72 -1.21 5.45
CA GLY A 489 -45.29 -1.77 6.68
C GLY A 489 -44.32 -2.60 7.52
N GLN A 490 -43.02 -2.61 7.17
CA GLN A 490 -41.95 -3.26 7.93
C GLN A 490 -42.08 -4.79 8.01
N ILE A 491 -42.78 -5.40 7.06
CA ILE A 491 -43.03 -6.83 7.06
C ILE A 491 -41.79 -7.54 6.48
N PRO A 492 -41.18 -8.46 7.24
CA PRO A 492 -40.07 -9.25 6.75
C PRO A 492 -40.58 -10.29 5.75
N VAL A 493 -39.96 -10.34 4.57
CA VAL A 493 -40.35 -11.23 3.47
C VAL A 493 -39.11 -11.90 2.90
N LEU A 494 -39.20 -13.18 2.61
CA LEU A 494 -38.21 -13.87 1.78
C LEU A 494 -38.70 -13.91 0.34
N ARG A 495 -37.93 -13.30 -0.56
CA ARG A 495 -38.18 -13.26 -2.00
C ARG A 495 -37.35 -14.33 -2.67
N ASN A 496 -37.98 -15.22 -3.44
CA ASN A 496 -37.27 -16.02 -4.43
C ASN A 496 -37.20 -15.20 -5.74
N TYR A 497 -36.02 -14.68 -6.07
CA TYR A 497 -35.85 -13.83 -7.25
C TYR A 497 -35.79 -14.62 -8.57
N ARG A 498 -35.69 -15.96 -8.50
CA ARG A 498 -35.76 -16.85 -9.68
C ARG A 498 -37.20 -17.18 -10.07
N THR A 499 -38.10 -17.32 -9.09
CA THR A 499 -39.52 -17.63 -9.33
C THR A 499 -40.46 -16.43 -9.17
N HIS A 500 -39.95 -15.30 -8.69
CA HIS A 500 -40.73 -14.09 -8.38
C HIS A 500 -41.79 -14.28 -7.29
N GLU A 501 -41.59 -15.25 -6.41
CA GLU A 501 -42.50 -15.53 -5.29
C GLU A 501 -41.99 -14.89 -4.01
N SER A 502 -42.91 -14.34 -3.23
CA SER A 502 -42.62 -13.69 -1.95
C SER A 502 -43.37 -14.41 -0.83
N ALA A 503 -42.64 -14.83 0.19
CA ALA A 503 -43.21 -15.51 1.36
C ALA A 503 -42.98 -14.66 2.62
N PRO A 504 -44.05 -14.23 3.32
CA PRO A 504 -43.91 -13.45 4.55
C PRO A 504 -43.33 -14.32 5.67
N LEU A 505 -42.37 -13.76 6.41
CA LEU A 505 -41.73 -14.46 7.52
C LEU A 505 -42.54 -14.31 8.80
N ARG A 506 -42.58 -15.38 9.61
CA ARG A 506 -43.16 -15.37 10.96
C ARG A 506 -42.21 -14.70 11.97
N LEU A 507 -41.86 -13.45 11.69
CA LEU A 507 -40.98 -12.63 12.51
C LEU A 507 -41.67 -11.33 12.90
N ALA A 508 -41.17 -10.70 13.96
CA ALA A 508 -41.60 -9.35 14.29
C ALA A 508 -41.23 -8.39 13.15
N PRO A 509 -42.00 -7.31 12.95
CA PRO A 509 -41.67 -6.29 11.97
C PRO A 509 -40.26 -5.72 12.18
N PHE A 510 -39.53 -5.49 11.10
CA PHE A 510 -38.20 -4.89 11.15
C PHE A 510 -38.31 -3.41 11.50
N ARG A 511 -38.01 -3.10 12.77
CA ARG A 511 -38.06 -1.73 13.30
C ARG A 511 -36.92 -0.84 12.84
N ASP A 512 -35.86 -1.41 12.30
CA ASP A 512 -34.86 -0.66 11.58
C ASP A 512 -34.12 -1.60 10.60
N PRO A 513 -34.58 -1.70 9.34
CA PRO A 513 -34.05 -2.64 8.37
C PRO A 513 -32.57 -2.37 8.04
N TYR A 514 -32.10 -1.13 8.18
CA TYR A 514 -30.70 -0.76 7.93
C TYR A 514 -29.75 -1.21 9.05
N PHE A 515 -30.26 -1.45 10.26
CA PHE A 515 -29.48 -2.02 11.37
C PHE A 515 -29.83 -3.49 11.62
N THR A 516 -30.56 -4.11 10.70
CA THR A 516 -30.83 -5.55 10.71
C THR A 516 -29.72 -6.22 9.92
N ASP A 517 -28.97 -7.10 10.57
CA ASP A 517 -27.90 -7.85 9.91
C ASP A 517 -28.33 -9.29 9.65
N ALA A 518 -27.83 -9.88 8.56
CA ALA A 518 -28.17 -11.22 8.15
C ALA A 518 -26.95 -11.95 7.57
N ALA A 519 -26.78 -13.21 7.97
CA ALA A 519 -25.70 -14.07 7.48
C ALA A 519 -26.26 -15.38 6.95
N TRP A 520 -25.84 -15.71 5.72
CA TRP A 520 -26.07 -17.01 5.12
C TRP A 520 -25.11 -18.05 5.71
N LEU A 521 -25.70 -19.11 6.25
CA LEU A 521 -25.05 -20.38 6.56
C LEU A 521 -25.00 -21.23 5.29
N GLN A 522 -24.63 -22.51 5.42
CA GLN A 522 -24.58 -23.39 4.25
C GLN A 522 -25.94 -23.49 3.52
N HIS A 523 -27.04 -23.70 4.26
CA HIS A 523 -28.39 -23.78 3.69
C HIS A 523 -29.44 -23.01 4.51
N ARG A 524 -29.00 -22.18 5.47
CA ARG A 524 -29.89 -21.46 6.39
C ARG A 524 -29.54 -19.98 6.44
N LEU A 525 -30.50 -19.17 6.87
CA LEU A 525 -30.31 -17.75 7.07
C LEU A 525 -30.39 -17.42 8.56
N VAL A 526 -29.38 -16.73 9.08
CA VAL A 526 -29.42 -16.14 10.42
C VAL A 526 -29.76 -14.68 10.31
N ILE A 527 -30.75 -14.22 11.09
CA ILE A 527 -31.24 -12.85 11.09
C ILE A 527 -31.09 -12.28 12.49
N ASN A 528 -30.45 -11.11 12.58
CA ASN A 528 -30.39 -10.27 13.77
C ASN A 528 -31.34 -9.08 13.59
N THR A 529 -32.46 -9.06 14.32
CA THR A 529 -33.57 -8.11 14.08
C THR A 529 -33.35 -6.67 14.56
N GLY A 530 -32.08 -6.23 14.72
CA GLY A 530 -31.64 -4.84 14.90
C GLY A 530 -32.02 -4.16 16.22
N ARG A 531 -31.32 -3.07 16.60
CA ARG A 531 -31.33 -2.37 17.92
C ARG A 531 -32.73 -2.13 18.53
N ARG A 532 -33.01 -2.73 19.68
CA ARG A 532 -34.02 -2.22 20.64
C ARG A 532 -33.41 -1.13 21.52
N ALA A 533 -34.26 -0.32 22.14
CA ALA A 533 -33.86 0.59 23.22
C ALA A 533 -32.96 -0.15 24.23
N ALA A 534 -31.96 0.56 24.76
CA ALA A 534 -30.89 0.01 25.58
C ALA A 534 -31.40 -0.97 26.67
N GLY A 535 -30.88 -2.20 26.67
CA GLY A 535 -31.07 -3.19 27.75
C GLY A 535 -31.75 -4.50 27.37
N ASP A 536 -32.36 -4.62 26.20
CA ASP A 536 -33.00 -5.88 25.76
C ASP A 536 -32.04 -6.73 24.91
N PRO A 537 -31.64 -7.95 25.35
CA PRO A 537 -30.87 -8.87 24.51
C PRO A 537 -31.69 -9.27 23.27
N MET A 538 -31.07 -9.12 22.10
CA MET A 538 -31.76 -9.32 20.82
C MET A 538 -31.59 -10.77 20.35
N PRO A 539 -32.68 -11.53 20.19
CA PRO A 539 -32.55 -12.90 19.73
C PRO A 539 -32.06 -12.94 18.28
N LEU A 540 -31.29 -13.97 17.97
CA LEU A 540 -31.02 -14.37 16.61
C LEU A 540 -32.13 -15.32 16.15
N HIS A 541 -32.57 -15.18 14.90
CA HIS A 541 -33.53 -16.07 14.28
C HIS A 541 -32.87 -16.88 13.17
N VAL A 542 -33.06 -18.19 13.16
CA VAL A 542 -32.57 -19.08 12.10
C VAL A 542 -33.75 -19.55 11.27
N LEU A 543 -33.66 -19.28 9.97
CA LEU A 543 -34.64 -19.66 8.96
C LEU A 543 -34.06 -20.75 8.05
N ASP A 544 -34.92 -21.68 7.65
CA ASP A 544 -34.70 -22.60 6.53
C ASP A 544 -35.47 -22.05 5.30
N PRO A 545 -34.79 -21.54 4.25
CA PRO A 545 -35.43 -21.05 3.03
C PRO A 545 -36.30 -22.09 2.32
N ALA A 546 -36.01 -23.39 2.48
CA ALA A 546 -36.82 -24.45 1.88
C ALA A 546 -38.14 -24.69 2.66
N ARG A 547 -38.29 -24.09 3.85
CA ARG A 547 -39.44 -24.25 4.75
C ARG A 547 -39.87 -22.91 5.35
N VAL A 548 -40.16 -21.93 4.49
CA VAL A 548 -40.48 -20.56 4.91
C VAL A 548 -41.67 -20.46 5.87
N ASP A 549 -42.63 -21.39 5.78
CA ASP A 549 -43.80 -21.44 6.66
C ASP A 549 -43.51 -21.97 8.07
N ALA A 550 -42.33 -22.57 8.30
CA ALA A 550 -41.94 -23.08 9.60
C ALA A 550 -41.62 -21.93 10.57
N GLU A 551 -41.84 -22.16 11.86
CA GLU A 551 -41.46 -21.17 12.88
C GLU A 551 -39.93 -21.02 12.93
N PRO A 552 -39.39 -19.78 12.84
CA PRO A 552 -37.95 -19.55 12.95
C PRO A 552 -37.40 -20.01 14.30
N ILE A 553 -36.25 -20.69 14.27
CA ILE A 553 -35.59 -21.11 15.51
C ILE A 553 -35.01 -19.85 16.17
N THR A 554 -35.41 -19.61 17.41
CA THR A 554 -34.96 -18.44 18.17
C THR A 554 -33.77 -18.84 19.06
N SER A 555 -32.66 -18.13 18.93
CA SER A 555 -31.45 -18.30 19.74
C SER A 555 -31.18 -17.03 20.55
N PRO A 556 -30.69 -17.12 21.80
CA PRO A 556 -30.27 -15.94 22.55
C PRO A 556 -29.11 -15.21 21.86
N SER A 557 -28.98 -13.90 22.13
CA SER A 557 -27.85 -13.10 21.65
C SER A 557 -26.52 -13.68 22.11
N PRO A 558 -25.52 -13.86 21.22
CA PRO A 558 -24.16 -14.26 21.62
C PRO A 558 -23.42 -13.17 22.40
N CYS A 559 -23.87 -11.91 22.29
CA CYS A 559 -23.20 -10.74 22.86
C CYS A 559 -23.54 -10.48 24.33
N GLY A 560 -24.60 -11.10 24.85
CA GLY A 560 -25.13 -10.87 26.20
C GLY A 560 -26.04 -9.63 26.28
N ALA A 561 -26.46 -9.27 27.51
CA ALA A 561 -27.54 -8.28 27.73
C ALA A 561 -27.16 -6.82 27.43
N ASN A 562 -25.86 -6.47 27.40
CA ASN A 562 -25.39 -5.08 27.31
C ASN A 562 -24.63 -4.78 26.01
N ARG A 563 -24.70 -5.67 25.02
CA ARG A 563 -24.00 -5.53 23.74
C ARG A 563 -24.94 -5.89 22.60
N ALA A 564 -24.93 -5.06 21.57
CA ALA A 564 -25.61 -5.36 20.32
C ALA A 564 -24.73 -6.27 19.47
N VAL A 565 -25.38 -7.13 18.67
CA VAL A 565 -24.72 -7.77 17.53
C VAL A 565 -24.67 -6.70 16.45
N GLU A 566 -23.47 -6.22 16.13
CA GLU A 566 -23.25 -5.18 15.13
C GLU A 566 -22.88 -5.79 13.77
N GLN A 567 -22.25 -6.97 13.78
CA GLN A 567 -21.99 -7.77 12.59
C GLN A 567 -22.13 -9.26 12.88
N ILE A 568 -22.67 -10.04 11.94
CA ILE A 568 -22.66 -11.50 11.96
C ILE A 568 -22.14 -12.04 10.63
N LYS A 569 -21.18 -12.96 10.68
CA LYS A 569 -20.58 -13.59 9.50
C LYS A 569 -20.51 -15.10 9.68
N ALA A 570 -20.85 -15.83 8.63
CA ALA A 570 -20.54 -17.25 8.55
C ALA A 570 -19.09 -17.42 8.08
N VAL A 571 -18.33 -18.25 8.79
CA VAL A 571 -16.92 -18.50 8.49
C VAL A 571 -16.70 -20.02 8.47
N PRO A 572 -15.61 -20.51 7.85
CA PRO A 572 -15.22 -21.91 7.94
C PRO A 572 -15.22 -22.43 9.38
N GLY A 573 -16.15 -23.35 9.69
CA GLY A 573 -16.29 -24.03 10.98
C GLY A 573 -17.01 -23.26 12.10
N ALA A 574 -17.48 -22.03 11.87
CA ALA A 574 -18.18 -21.25 12.90
C ALA A 574 -19.12 -20.16 12.34
N VAL A 575 -19.97 -19.64 13.21
CA VAL A 575 -20.63 -18.34 12.99
C VAL A 575 -20.00 -17.35 13.97
N VAL A 576 -19.58 -16.20 13.47
CA VAL A 576 -18.85 -15.20 14.27
C VAL A 576 -19.67 -13.93 14.32
N ALA A 577 -19.85 -13.40 15.52
CA ALA A 577 -20.52 -12.14 15.77
C ALA A 577 -19.53 -11.09 16.29
N SER A 578 -19.56 -9.89 15.69
CA SER A 578 -18.94 -8.69 16.25
C SER A 578 -19.95 -8.01 17.16
N CYS A 579 -19.59 -7.90 18.43
CA CYS A 579 -20.45 -7.34 19.46
C CYS A 579 -19.94 -5.95 19.87
N GLY A 580 -20.74 -4.93 19.60
CA GLY A 580 -20.50 -3.56 20.07
C GLY A 580 -21.30 -3.23 21.32
N GLY A 581 -20.80 -2.28 22.10
CA GLY A 581 -21.59 -1.55 23.08
C GLY A 581 -21.22 -0.08 22.96
N GLY A 582 -22.09 0.83 23.42
CA GLY A 582 -21.80 2.27 23.32
C GLY A 582 -20.48 2.67 24.00
N ASP A 583 -20.09 3.93 23.82
CA ASP A 583 -18.78 4.59 24.02
C ASP A 583 -17.78 4.05 25.09
N ASP A 584 -18.20 3.30 26.11
CA ASP A 584 -17.37 2.74 27.18
C ASP A 584 -17.18 1.21 27.15
N VAL A 585 -17.73 0.50 26.15
CA VAL A 585 -17.68 -0.97 26.08
C VAL A 585 -16.84 -1.45 24.90
N ALA A 586 -15.63 -1.94 25.19
CA ALA A 586 -14.76 -2.52 24.18
C ALA A 586 -15.48 -3.62 23.36
N PRO A 587 -15.38 -3.61 22.01
CA PRO A 587 -15.98 -4.62 21.17
C PRO A 587 -15.46 -6.02 21.49
N LEU A 588 -16.31 -7.00 21.21
CA LEU A 588 -16.06 -8.40 21.48
C LEU A 588 -16.42 -9.23 20.26
N ILE A 589 -15.51 -10.10 19.83
CA ILE A 589 -15.81 -11.09 18.80
C ILE A 589 -16.24 -12.39 19.49
N VAL A 590 -17.38 -12.95 19.10
CA VAL A 590 -17.93 -14.17 19.69
C VAL A 590 -18.11 -15.25 18.63
N GLY A 591 -17.51 -16.42 18.85
CA GLY A 591 -17.69 -17.58 17.98
C GLY A 591 -18.73 -18.54 18.50
N LEU A 592 -19.70 -18.88 17.64
CA LEU A 592 -20.68 -19.92 17.84
C LEU A 592 -20.32 -21.14 16.99
N THR A 593 -20.20 -22.31 17.63
CA THR A 593 -19.89 -23.55 16.90
C THR A 593 -20.83 -24.68 17.32
N SER A 594 -21.24 -25.50 16.35
CA SER A 594 -22.03 -26.69 16.67
C SER A 594 -21.23 -27.61 17.59
N PRO A 595 -21.86 -28.26 18.58
CA PRO A 595 -21.22 -29.38 19.26
C PRO A 595 -20.94 -30.47 18.21
N GLY A 596 -19.65 -30.81 18.07
CA GLY A 596 -19.19 -31.86 17.17
C GLY A 596 -19.57 -33.25 17.62
#